data_AF-A0A7W0TEG1-F1
#
_entry.id   AF-A0A7W0TEG1-F1
#
_cell.length_a   1.000
_cell.length_b   1.000
_cell.length_c   1.000
_cell.angle_alpha   90.00
_cell.angle_beta   90.00
_cell.angle_gamma   90.00
#
_symmetry.space_group_name_H-M   'P 1'
#
loop_
_entity.id
_entity.type
_entity.pdbx_description
1 polymer ?
#
loop_
_entity_poly.entity_id
_entity_poly.type
_entity_poly.pdbx_seq_one_letter_code
_entity_poly.pdbx_strand_id
1 'polypeptide(L)'
;MTHPWSIAAVTLAYGLMLVGSVSAGGGGSPAALQSFPLYNAGERVDGLPLAAVLRREDTAHFVSFVYGDCVAGDDAGCAPPAEIQIWPSCRRNLGLYDRVQSVGAPAERISVR
;
A
#
# COMPACT_ATOMS: atom_id res chain seq x y z
N MET A 1 -10.59 61.50 -43.92
CA MET A 1 -9.33 61.02 -43.31
C MET A 1 -9.73 59.96 -42.27
N THR A 2 -9.86 58.67 -42.65
CA THR A 2 -8.84 57.59 -42.48
C THR A 2 -8.47 57.34 -41.00
N HIS A 3 -8.57 56.18 -40.34
CA HIS A 3 -8.99 54.79 -40.59
C HIS A 3 -9.27 54.13 -39.20
N PRO A 4 -10.07 53.04 -39.14
CA PRO A 4 -10.35 52.22 -37.95
C PRO A 4 -9.41 51.02 -37.85
N TRP A 5 -8.87 50.67 -36.67
CA TRP A 5 -8.25 49.36 -36.37
C TRP A 5 -7.71 49.29 -34.92
N SER A 6 -7.81 48.09 -34.32
CA SER A 6 -6.86 47.53 -33.34
C SER A 6 -6.90 48.09 -31.90
N ILE A 7 -7.10 47.35 -30.80
CA ILE A 7 -6.93 45.93 -30.47
C ILE A 7 -7.84 45.65 -29.26
N ALA A 8 -8.78 44.70 -29.38
CA ALA A 8 -9.41 44.09 -28.21
C ALA A 8 -8.49 42.94 -27.75
N ALA A 9 -7.52 43.27 -26.89
CA ALA A 9 -6.63 42.29 -26.29
C ALA A 9 -7.33 41.60 -25.11
N VAL A 10 -7.68 40.34 -25.35
CA VAL A 10 -7.42 39.18 -24.49
C VAL A 10 -7.23 39.51 -23.00
N THR A 11 -8.22 39.19 -22.18
CA THR A 11 -7.99 38.95 -20.75
C THR A 11 -8.45 37.53 -20.41
N LEU A 12 -7.47 36.63 -20.50
CA LEU A 12 -7.17 35.55 -19.57
C LEU A 12 -8.34 34.88 -18.84
N ALA A 13 -8.70 33.71 -19.39
CA ALA A 13 -8.84 32.43 -18.68
C ALA A 13 -9.03 32.52 -17.16
N TYR A 14 -10.29 32.67 -16.75
CA TYR A 14 -10.70 32.38 -15.39
C TYR A 14 -10.71 30.86 -15.18
N GLY A 15 -9.79 30.41 -14.31
CA GLY A 15 -10.06 29.49 -13.22
C GLY A 15 -10.73 28.16 -13.56
N LEU A 16 -9.91 27.12 -13.73
CA LEU A 16 -10.29 25.79 -13.29
C LEU A 16 -9.04 24.99 -12.86
N MET A 17 -8.51 25.33 -11.68
CA MET A 17 -7.65 24.39 -10.95
C MET A 17 -8.55 23.28 -10.39
N LEU A 18 -8.71 22.20 -11.14
CA LEU A 18 -9.15 20.93 -10.57
C LEU A 18 -7.93 20.29 -9.89
N VAL A 19 -7.66 20.69 -8.66
CA VAL A 19 -6.85 19.87 -7.74
C VAL A 19 -7.71 18.68 -7.35
N GLY A 20 -7.65 17.62 -8.15
CA GLY A 20 -8.27 16.34 -7.84
C GLY A 20 -7.42 15.60 -6.83
N SER A 21 -7.61 15.84 -5.54
CA SER A 21 -7.12 14.95 -4.49
C SER A 21 -7.90 13.64 -4.55
N VAL A 22 -7.29 12.57 -5.06
CA VAL A 22 -7.87 11.23 -4.97
C VAL A 22 -7.67 10.69 -3.56
N SER A 23 -8.55 11.09 -2.65
CA SER A 23 -8.69 10.42 -1.36
C SER A 23 -9.54 9.16 -1.56
N ALA A 24 -8.93 8.07 -2.03
CA ALA A 24 -9.53 6.74 -1.95
C ALA A 24 -9.39 6.21 -0.50
N GLY A 25 -9.99 6.92 0.45
CA GLY A 25 -10.11 6.50 1.84
C GLY A 25 -11.23 5.48 1.99
N GLY A 26 -10.96 4.23 1.59
CA GLY A 26 -11.81 3.09 1.92
C GLY A 26 -11.64 2.73 3.39
N GLY A 27 -12.49 3.26 4.27
CA GLY A 27 -12.57 2.88 5.68
C GLY A 27 -13.07 1.45 5.85
N GLY A 28 -12.19 0.47 5.64
CA GLY A 28 -12.46 -0.93 5.95
C GLY A 28 -12.18 -1.22 7.42
N SER A 29 -13.18 -1.74 8.14
CA SER A 29 -12.98 -2.26 9.50
C SER A 29 -11.96 -3.44 9.46
N PRO A 30 -10.93 -3.45 10.31
CA PRO A 30 -9.87 -4.47 10.27
C PRO A 30 -10.40 -5.90 10.50
N ALA A 31 -11.57 -6.02 11.14
CA ALA A 31 -12.20 -7.29 11.47
C ALA A 31 -12.84 -8.02 10.28
N ALA A 32 -13.17 -7.31 9.18
CA ALA A 32 -13.93 -7.89 8.07
C ALA A 32 -13.06 -8.55 6.99
N LEU A 33 -11.73 -8.60 7.15
CA LEU A 33 -10.83 -8.79 6.00
C LEU A 33 -10.14 -10.15 5.84
N GLN A 34 -10.12 -11.13 6.75
CA GLN A 34 -8.85 -11.88 6.82
C GLN A 34 -8.91 -13.42 6.75
N SER A 35 -8.29 -13.94 5.69
CA SER A 35 -7.90 -15.35 5.49
C SER A 35 -6.68 -15.76 6.33
N PHE A 36 -6.05 -14.82 7.04
CA PHE A 36 -4.92 -15.02 7.94
C PHE A 36 -4.86 -13.90 9.00
N PRO A 37 -4.31 -14.12 10.21
CA PRO A 37 -4.25 -13.08 11.23
C PRO A 37 -3.42 -11.85 10.78
N LEU A 38 -3.99 -10.66 10.86
CA LEU A 38 -3.27 -9.39 10.72
C LEU A 38 -3.12 -8.69 12.07
N TYR A 39 -1.98 -8.00 12.20
CA TYR A 39 -1.61 -7.18 13.34
C TYR A 39 -1.14 -5.82 12.82
N ASN A 40 -1.91 -4.75 13.03
CA ASN A 40 -1.44 -3.40 12.71
C ASN A 40 -0.79 -2.74 13.93
N ALA A 41 0.04 -1.73 13.72
CA ALA A 41 0.70 -0.99 14.79
C ALA A 41 -0.18 0.14 15.38
N GLY A 42 -1.50 0.10 15.11
CA GLY A 42 -2.45 1.14 15.46
C GLY A 42 -2.60 2.23 14.39
N GLU A 43 -3.10 3.38 14.81
CA GLU A 43 -3.34 4.55 13.93
C GLU A 43 -2.08 5.37 13.66
N ARG A 44 -0.99 5.12 14.38
CA ARG A 44 0.28 5.84 14.22
C ARG A 44 1.49 4.96 14.53
N VAL A 45 2.60 5.23 13.85
CA VAL A 45 3.92 4.67 14.16
C VAL A 45 4.94 5.80 14.12
N ASP A 46 5.68 6.01 15.21
CA ASP A 46 6.70 7.07 15.29
C ASP A 46 6.19 8.47 14.87
N GLY A 47 4.96 8.81 15.30
CA GLY A 47 4.34 10.06 14.92
C GLY A 47 3.85 10.14 13.47
N LEU A 48 3.96 9.09 12.65
CA LEU A 48 3.39 9.02 11.31
C LEU A 48 1.96 8.47 11.37
N PRO A 49 0.94 9.16 10.82
CA PRO A 49 -0.43 8.64 10.76
C PRO A 49 -0.56 7.47 9.80
N LEU A 50 -1.46 6.53 10.09
CA LEU A 50 -1.88 5.51 9.12
C LEU A 50 -2.57 6.20 7.94
N ALA A 51 -1.92 6.15 6.78
CA ALA A 51 -2.38 6.80 5.55
C ALA A 51 -3.22 5.85 4.69
N ALA A 52 -2.83 4.57 4.60
CA ALA A 52 -3.54 3.59 3.79
C ALA A 52 -3.40 2.15 4.31
N VAL A 53 -4.40 1.32 3.99
CA VAL A 53 -4.35 -0.14 4.13
C VAL A 53 -4.58 -0.75 2.75
N LEU A 54 -3.56 -1.44 2.23
CA LEU A 54 -3.57 -2.01 0.88
C LEU A 54 -3.61 -3.54 0.97
N ARG A 55 -4.52 -4.18 0.23
CA ARG A 55 -4.62 -5.64 0.16
C ARG A 55 -4.35 -6.12 -1.26
N ARG A 56 -3.53 -7.16 -1.36
CA ARG A 56 -3.27 -7.91 -2.61
C ARG A 56 -3.62 -9.37 -2.37
N GLU A 57 -4.31 -9.97 -3.33
CA GLU A 57 -4.85 -11.34 -3.26
C GLU A 57 -4.63 -12.13 -4.56
N ASP A 58 -3.84 -11.61 -5.48
CA ASP A 58 -3.62 -12.17 -6.82
C ASP A 58 -2.36 -13.04 -6.85
N THR A 59 -1.28 -12.56 -7.47
CA THR A 59 0.03 -13.22 -7.49
C THR A 59 0.82 -12.95 -6.20
N ALA A 60 0.42 -11.93 -5.44
CA ALA A 60 0.97 -11.62 -4.13
C ALA A 60 -0.17 -11.61 -3.10
N HIS A 61 -0.02 -12.38 -2.02
CA HIS A 61 -1.01 -12.44 -0.94
C HIS A 61 -0.45 -11.71 0.28
N PHE A 62 -0.82 -10.45 0.44
CA PHE A 62 -0.39 -9.66 1.59
C PHE A 62 -1.34 -8.52 1.90
N VAL A 63 -1.22 -8.00 3.11
CA VAL A 63 -1.78 -6.71 3.48
C VAL A 63 -0.65 -5.79 3.91
N SER A 64 -0.71 -4.54 3.45
CA SER A 64 0.24 -3.49 3.75
C SER A 64 -0.45 -2.35 4.50
N PHE A 65 0.23 -1.86 5.53
CA PHE A 65 -0.15 -0.68 6.30
C PHE A 65 0.87 0.42 6.02
N VAL A 66 0.42 1.50 5.39
CA VAL A 66 1.27 2.62 4.98
C VAL A 66 1.12 3.75 6.00
N TYR A 67 2.24 4.24 6.54
CA TYR A 67 2.26 5.32 7.52
C TYR A 67 2.98 6.55 6.97
N GLY A 68 2.33 7.70 7.11
CA GLY A 68 2.78 8.98 6.57
C GLY A 68 2.35 9.20 5.12
N ASP A 69 2.21 10.47 4.76
CA ASP A 69 1.87 10.89 3.41
C ASP A 69 3.14 11.08 2.57
N CYS A 70 2.95 10.98 1.26
CA CYS A 70 3.99 11.21 0.28
C CYS A 70 3.45 12.09 -0.84
N VAL A 71 4.05 13.26 -1.02
CA VAL A 71 3.72 14.18 -2.11
C VAL A 71 4.91 14.23 -3.05
N ALA A 72 4.73 13.71 -4.27
CA ALA A 72 5.78 13.74 -5.28
C ALA A 72 6.07 15.19 -5.68
N GLY A 73 7.35 15.57 -5.66
CA GLY A 73 7.81 16.90 -6.09
C GLY A 73 8.21 16.97 -7.56
N ASP A 74 8.37 15.81 -8.21
CA ASP A 74 8.77 15.63 -9.59
C ASP A 74 8.16 14.35 -10.17
N ASP A 75 8.51 14.04 -11.43
CA ASP A 75 8.02 12.86 -12.15
C ASP A 75 8.63 11.54 -11.66
N ALA A 76 9.60 11.56 -10.74
CA ALA A 76 10.18 10.34 -10.18
C ALA A 76 9.25 9.71 -9.12
N GLY A 77 8.21 10.41 -8.69
CA GLY A 77 7.31 9.96 -7.64
C GLY A 77 7.98 10.04 -6.27
N CYS A 78 7.35 9.41 -5.27
CA CYS A 78 7.93 9.36 -3.93
C CYS A 78 7.49 8.07 -3.22
N ALA A 79 8.30 7.62 -2.27
CA ALA A 79 8.00 6.45 -1.43
C ALA A 79 7.42 6.90 -0.09
N PRO A 80 6.37 6.23 0.43
CA PRO A 80 5.83 6.57 1.74
C PRO A 80 6.89 6.41 2.84
N PRO A 81 6.84 7.22 3.91
CA PRO A 81 7.85 7.20 4.96
C PRO A 81 8.02 5.84 5.64
N ALA A 82 6.93 5.10 5.85
CA ALA A 82 6.99 3.75 6.42
C ALA A 82 5.89 2.83 5.87
N GLU A 83 6.22 1.55 5.72
CA GLU A 83 5.32 0.51 5.27
C GLU A 83 5.53 -0.78 6.08
N ILE A 84 4.46 -1.33 6.65
CA ILE A 84 4.47 -2.63 7.32
C ILE A 84 3.64 -3.62 6.50
N GLN A 85 4.28 -4.68 6.02
CA GLN A 85 3.59 -5.72 5.24
C GLN A 85 3.46 -7.02 6.03
N ILE A 86 2.26 -7.61 5.97
CA ILE A 86 1.95 -8.90 6.58
C ILE A 86 1.64 -9.90 5.49
N TRP A 87 2.37 -11.02 5.53
CA TRP A 87 2.29 -12.08 4.55
C TRP A 87 1.92 -13.40 5.24
N PRO A 88 0.97 -14.18 4.72
CA PRO A 88 0.75 -15.52 5.20
C PRO A 88 1.96 -16.38 4.84
N SER A 89 2.54 -17.02 5.87
CA SER A 89 3.72 -17.88 5.76
C SER A 89 3.55 -18.95 4.67
N CYS A 90 2.38 -19.57 4.60
CA CYS A 90 2.02 -20.60 3.63
C CYS A 90 2.01 -20.12 2.16
N ARG A 91 2.00 -18.81 1.86
CA ARG A 91 2.00 -18.31 0.47
C ARG A 91 3.33 -17.68 0.07
N ARG A 92 4.08 -17.09 1.02
CA ARG A 92 5.31 -16.37 0.70
C ARG A 92 6.52 -17.28 0.48
N ASN A 93 6.64 -18.39 1.21
CA ASN A 93 7.82 -19.25 1.17
C ASN A 93 7.46 -20.74 1.28
N LEU A 94 6.67 -21.27 0.34
CA LEU A 94 6.21 -22.67 0.36
C LEU A 94 7.34 -23.68 0.64
N GLY A 95 8.49 -23.52 0.00
CA GLY A 95 9.64 -24.43 0.16
C GLY A 95 10.29 -24.45 1.55
N LEU A 96 10.01 -23.48 2.43
CA LEU A 96 10.49 -23.49 3.82
C LEU A 96 9.58 -24.31 4.75
N TYR A 97 8.32 -24.54 4.35
CA TYR A 97 7.31 -25.19 5.19
C TYR A 97 6.99 -26.63 4.77
N ASP A 98 7.47 -27.09 3.61
CA ASP A 98 7.31 -28.48 3.14
C ASP A 98 7.93 -29.53 4.09
N ARG A 99 8.89 -29.14 4.95
CA ARG A 99 9.52 -30.06 5.91
C ARG A 99 8.75 -30.26 7.21
N VAL A 100 7.75 -29.42 7.50
CA VAL A 100 7.01 -29.49 8.78
C VAL A 100 5.76 -30.37 8.68
N GLN A 101 5.34 -30.77 7.48
CA GLN A 101 4.19 -31.67 7.30
C GLN A 101 4.49 -33.15 7.60
N SER A 102 5.74 -33.51 7.93
CA SER A 102 6.12 -34.87 8.36
C SER A 102 6.04 -35.09 9.87
N VAL A 103 5.43 -34.18 10.65
CA VAL A 103 5.14 -34.39 12.08
C VAL A 103 4.04 -35.44 12.22
N GLY A 104 4.45 -36.69 12.09
CA GLY A 104 3.62 -37.89 12.01
C GLY A 104 4.42 -39.11 11.53
N ALA A 105 5.55 -38.91 10.86
CA ALA A 105 6.51 -39.98 10.66
C ALA A 105 7.23 -40.26 12.00
N PRO A 106 7.19 -41.50 12.53
CA PRO A 106 7.94 -41.82 13.74
C PRO A 106 9.42 -41.54 13.48
N ALA A 107 10.04 -40.76 14.37
CA ALA A 107 11.47 -40.52 14.31
C ALA A 107 12.19 -41.88 14.39
N GLU A 108 12.79 -42.31 13.28
CA GLU A 108 13.66 -43.47 13.25
C GLU A 108 14.85 -43.17 14.18
N ARG A 109 14.84 -43.81 15.35
CA ARG A 109 15.89 -43.67 16.35
C ARG A 109 17.13 -44.37 15.81
N ILE A 110 18.04 -43.62 15.21
CA ILE A 110 19.38 -44.12 14.85
C ILE A 110 20.11 -44.46 16.16
N SER A 111 20.18 -45.76 16.46
CA SER A 111 21.00 -46.29 17.54
C SER A 111 22.44 -46.35 17.06
N VAL A 112 23.29 -45.48 17.60
CA VAL A 112 24.74 -45.62 17.45
C VAL A 112 25.19 -46.80 18.31
N ARG A 113 25.77 -47.82 17.66
CA ARG A 113 26.51 -48.91 18.31
C ARG A 113 27.99 -48.57 18.34
#